data_AF-A0A6J6E1P8-F1
#
_entry.id   AF-A0A6J6E1P8-F1
#
_cell.length_a   1.000
_cell.length_b   1.000
_cell.length_c   1.000
_cell.angle_alpha   90.00
_cell.angle_beta   90.00
_cell.angle_gamma   90.00
#
_symmetry.space_group_name_H-M   'P 1'
#
loop_
_entity.id
_entity.type
_entity.pdbx_description
1 polymer ?
#
loop_
_entity_poly.entity_id
_entity_poly.type
_entity_poly.pdbx_seq_one_letter_code
_entity_poly.pdbx_strand_id
1 'polypeptide(L)'
;MTAFGFGQKTGLNYPGESRGILRDANKWRGTEKFTVSYGYGLATTALQVVAGVNTVANGGTYVAPRLVRATIDKSGKKVEAKPSLTRQVVSKETASEMTSMLREAVCTGTAELAQVKGMQVAGKTGTGYKVQDNGTYATDSGARKYFASFVGYFPAEAPRVTVMVSIDEPNASSRDRFGGTAAAPVFARLVPSIMRELGVEPTGTGTGCKRPVQSASR
;
A
#
# COMPACT_ATOMS: atom_id res chain seq x y z
N MET A 1 9.56 8.79 7.65
CA MET A 1 9.57 8.26 6.26
C MET A 1 10.71 7.30 6.01
N THR A 2 11.96 7.71 6.20
CA THR A 2 13.14 6.82 6.03
C THR A 2 13.05 5.55 6.88
N ALA A 3 12.57 5.66 8.13
CA ALA A 3 12.35 4.50 8.99
C ALA A 3 11.35 3.47 8.40
N PHE A 4 10.42 3.88 7.53
CA PHE A 4 9.53 2.99 6.78
C PHE A 4 10.15 2.43 5.48
N GLY A 5 11.39 2.79 5.15
CA GLY A 5 12.12 2.31 3.97
C GLY A 5 12.02 3.19 2.73
N PHE A 6 11.34 4.34 2.80
CA PHE A 6 11.25 5.28 1.68
C PHE A 6 12.58 6.00 1.41
N GLY A 7 12.91 6.21 0.14
CA GLY A 7 14.16 6.86 -0.29
C GLY A 7 15.40 5.94 -0.28
N GLN A 8 15.20 4.65 0.01
CA GLN A 8 16.24 3.63 0.10
C GLN A 8 15.83 2.39 -0.70
N LYS A 9 16.80 1.67 -1.25
CA LYS A 9 16.54 0.33 -1.81
C LYS A 9 16.04 -0.58 -0.68
N THR A 10 15.14 -1.49 -0.97
CA THR A 10 14.50 -2.36 0.02
C THR A 10 15.40 -3.48 0.52
N GLY A 11 16.59 -3.64 -0.07
CA GLY A 11 17.54 -4.71 0.26
C GLY A 11 17.35 -5.99 -0.54
N LEU A 12 16.47 -5.97 -1.56
CA LEU A 12 16.26 -7.11 -2.45
C LEU A 12 17.48 -7.42 -3.31
N ASN A 13 18.35 -6.42 -3.54
CA ASN A 13 19.45 -6.48 -4.50
C ASN A 13 18.97 -6.91 -5.89
N TYR A 14 17.72 -6.57 -6.23
CA TYR A 14 17.17 -6.88 -7.54
C TYR A 14 17.83 -5.97 -8.59
N PRO A 15 18.26 -6.49 -9.75
CA PRO A 15 18.84 -5.67 -10.80
C PRO A 15 17.90 -4.53 -11.21
N GLY A 16 18.44 -3.30 -11.26
CA GLY A 16 17.66 -2.12 -11.64
C GLY A 16 16.71 -1.58 -10.56
N GLU A 17 16.76 -2.08 -9.32
CA GLU A 17 15.92 -1.54 -8.24
C GLU A 17 16.20 -0.04 -8.01
N SER A 18 15.17 0.78 -8.21
CA SER A 18 15.19 2.21 -7.87
C SER A 18 15.05 2.40 -6.37
N ARG A 19 15.81 3.36 -5.81
CA ARG A 19 15.66 3.80 -4.41
C ARG A 19 14.47 4.76 -4.20
N GLY A 20 13.76 5.11 -5.27
CA GLY A 20 12.80 6.22 -5.26
C GLY A 20 13.48 7.59 -5.18
N ILE A 21 12.68 8.62 -4.92
CA ILE A 21 13.12 10.00 -4.76
C ILE A 21 12.55 10.49 -3.42
N LEU A 22 13.43 10.76 -2.46
CA LEU A 22 13.09 11.41 -1.21
C LEU A 22 14.25 12.32 -0.84
N ARG A 23 13.98 13.63 -0.76
CA ARG A 23 14.98 14.62 -0.36
C ARG A 23 15.14 14.59 1.16
N ASP A 24 16.35 14.89 1.63
CA ASP A 24 16.62 15.03 3.07
C ASP A 24 15.72 16.12 3.67
N ALA A 25 15.19 15.89 4.88
CA ALA A 25 14.22 16.77 5.50
C ALA A 25 14.74 18.22 5.68
N ASN A 26 16.04 18.39 5.92
CA ASN A 26 16.68 19.71 6.04
C ASN A 26 16.80 20.46 4.69
N LYS A 27 16.56 19.79 3.56
CA LYS A 27 16.59 20.38 2.20
C LYS A 27 15.19 20.71 1.68
N TRP A 28 14.12 20.40 2.42
CA TRP A 28 12.75 20.71 2.01
C TRP A 28 12.50 22.21 2.04
N ARG A 29 11.85 22.73 0.99
CA ARG A 29 11.62 24.17 0.80
C ARG A 29 10.14 24.50 0.72
N GLY A 30 9.74 25.63 1.33
CA GLY A 30 8.38 26.17 1.21
C GLY A 30 7.29 25.14 1.50
N THR A 31 6.39 24.95 0.54
CA THR A 31 5.22 24.06 0.65
C THR A 31 5.57 22.57 0.66
N GLU A 32 6.77 22.18 0.22
CA GLU A 32 7.23 20.77 0.20
C GLU A 32 7.17 20.13 1.60
N LYS A 33 7.42 20.93 2.65
CA LYS A 33 7.33 20.49 4.05
C LYS A 33 5.96 19.93 4.43
N PHE A 34 4.91 20.38 3.74
CA PHE A 34 3.54 19.91 3.93
C PHE A 34 3.17 18.87 2.88
N THR A 35 3.56 19.07 1.62
CA THR A 35 3.11 18.20 0.53
C THR A 35 3.59 16.76 0.67
N VAL A 36 4.79 16.59 1.24
CA VAL A 36 5.43 15.29 1.45
C VAL A 36 4.61 14.42 2.41
N SER A 37 3.87 15.01 3.36
CA SER A 37 3.06 14.24 4.32
C SER A 37 1.85 13.53 3.69
N TYR A 38 1.33 14.06 2.58
CA TYR A 38 0.19 13.49 1.85
C TYR A 38 0.57 12.93 0.47
N GLY A 39 1.87 12.75 0.21
CA GLY A 39 2.35 11.96 -0.94
C GLY A 39 2.87 12.74 -2.14
N TYR A 40 3.04 14.07 -2.03
CA TYR A 40 3.59 14.91 -3.11
C TYR A 40 4.99 15.44 -2.76
N GLY A 41 5.91 15.45 -3.72
CA GLY A 41 7.32 15.83 -3.48
C GLY A 41 8.23 14.65 -3.15
N LEU A 42 7.74 13.42 -3.32
CA LEU A 42 8.52 12.19 -3.31
C LEU A 42 8.05 11.25 -4.42
N ALA A 43 8.90 10.29 -4.78
CA ALA A 43 8.56 9.17 -5.64
C ALA A 43 8.99 7.87 -4.97
N THR A 44 8.14 6.85 -5.03
CA THR A 44 8.39 5.56 -4.39
C THR A 44 8.14 4.42 -5.37
N THR A 45 8.80 3.28 -5.16
CA THR A 45 8.45 2.05 -5.87
C THR A 45 7.26 1.38 -5.20
N ALA A 46 6.52 0.55 -5.93
CA ALA A 46 5.43 -0.24 -5.35
C ALA A 46 5.93 -1.12 -4.17
N LEU A 47 7.14 -1.67 -4.28
CA LEU A 47 7.76 -2.47 -3.22
C LEU A 47 8.05 -1.65 -1.96
N GLN A 48 8.49 -0.40 -2.09
CA GLN A 48 8.66 0.48 -0.92
C GLN A 48 7.33 0.77 -0.22
N VAL A 49 6.26 1.01 -0.98
CA VAL A 49 4.92 1.24 -0.43
C VAL A 49 4.41 -0.01 0.29
N VAL A 50 4.51 -1.18 -0.34
CA VAL A 50 4.13 -2.46 0.29
C VAL A 50 4.94 -2.69 1.57
N ALA A 51 6.27 -2.53 1.55
CA ALA A 51 7.10 -2.72 2.74
C ALA A 51 6.78 -1.72 3.86
N GLY A 52 6.50 -0.47 3.51
CA GLY A 52 6.07 0.57 4.45
C GLY A 52 4.73 0.22 5.11
N VAL A 53 3.72 -0.17 4.34
CA VAL A 53 2.42 -0.59 4.89
C VAL A 53 2.53 -1.89 5.67
N ASN A 54 3.35 -2.83 5.21
CA ASN A 54 3.61 -4.09 5.91
C ASN A 54 4.23 -3.87 7.29
N THR A 55 4.88 -2.72 7.54
CA THR A 55 5.35 -2.34 8.88
C THR A 55 4.19 -2.19 9.86
N VAL A 56 3.09 -1.59 9.42
CA VAL A 56 1.86 -1.45 10.23
C VAL A 56 1.21 -2.82 10.41
N ALA A 57 1.07 -3.58 9.32
CA ALA A 57 0.51 -4.93 9.35
C ALA A 57 1.30 -5.86 10.29
N ASN A 58 2.62 -5.69 10.39
CA ASN A 58 3.52 -6.47 11.22
C ASN A 58 3.78 -5.83 12.60
N GLY A 59 2.76 -5.21 13.19
CA GLY A 59 2.81 -4.70 14.57
C GLY A 59 3.87 -3.62 14.82
N GLY A 60 4.19 -2.83 13.79
CA GLY A 60 5.15 -1.72 13.86
C GLY A 60 6.59 -2.08 13.52
N THR A 61 6.88 -3.35 13.18
CA THR A 61 8.21 -3.80 12.78
C THR A 61 8.36 -3.83 11.26
N TYR A 62 9.29 -3.04 10.73
CA TYR A 62 9.69 -3.13 9.33
C TYR A 62 10.51 -4.40 9.11
N VAL A 63 10.18 -5.13 8.04
CA VAL A 63 10.94 -6.30 7.58
C VAL A 63 11.27 -6.07 6.11
N ALA A 64 12.56 -6.04 5.78
CA ALA A 64 13.00 -5.90 4.40
C ALA A 64 12.42 -7.04 3.52
N PRO A 65 11.78 -6.72 2.39
CA PRO A 65 11.23 -7.74 1.50
C PRO A 65 12.35 -8.62 0.93
N ARG A 66 12.03 -9.90 0.71
CA ARG A 66 12.94 -10.90 0.14
C ARG A 66 12.22 -11.68 -0.97
N LEU A 67 12.95 -11.99 -2.04
CA LEU A 67 12.46 -12.84 -3.15
C LEU A 67 13.06 -14.24 -3.10
N VAL A 68 14.32 -14.37 -2.67
CA VAL A 68 15.02 -15.66 -2.58
C VAL A 68 14.84 -16.23 -1.18
N ARG A 69 14.30 -17.45 -1.09
CA ARG A 69 14.20 -18.20 0.17
C ARG A 69 15.46 -18.99 0.46
N ALA A 70 15.95 -19.71 -0.54
CA ALA A 70 17.15 -20.55 -0.45
C ALA A 70 17.71 -20.76 -1.86
N THR A 71 18.97 -21.15 -1.94
CA THR A 71 19.61 -21.67 -3.16
C THR A 71 19.98 -23.14 -2.96
N ILE A 72 20.12 -23.87 -4.07
CA ILE A 72 20.60 -25.25 -4.07
C ILE A 72 21.90 -25.26 -4.87
N ASP A 73 22.99 -25.73 -4.26
CA ASP A 73 24.29 -25.78 -4.93
C ASP A 73 24.44 -27.03 -5.82
N LYS A 74 25.58 -27.15 -6.51
CA LYS A 74 25.87 -28.27 -7.42
C LYS A 74 25.89 -29.64 -6.72
N SER A 75 26.06 -29.68 -5.41
CA SER A 75 26.05 -30.91 -4.61
C SER A 75 24.65 -31.28 -4.12
N GLY A 76 23.63 -30.49 -4.44
CA GLY A 76 22.26 -30.66 -3.94
C GLY A 76 22.06 -30.11 -2.53
N LYS A 77 23.06 -29.46 -1.94
CA LYS A 77 22.94 -28.86 -0.61
C LYS A 77 22.12 -27.59 -0.68
N LYS A 78 21.07 -27.54 0.13
CA LYS A 78 20.23 -26.36 0.32
C LYS A 78 20.93 -25.35 1.23
N VAL A 79 21.03 -24.11 0.77
CA VAL A 79 21.57 -22.98 1.54
C VAL A 79 20.46 -21.94 1.70
N GLU A 80 19.98 -21.75 2.93
CA GLU A 80 18.95 -20.75 3.22
C GLU A 80 19.50 -19.33 2.98
N ALA A 81 18.64 -18.44 2.47
CA ALA A 81 18.98 -17.04 2.33
C ALA A 81 19.14 -16.39 3.70
N LYS A 82 19.99 -15.34 3.77
CA LYS A 82 20.16 -14.56 5.00
C LYS A 82 18.80 -14.00 5.49
N PRO A 83 18.58 -13.89 6.81
CA PRO A 83 17.39 -13.26 7.34
C PRO A 83 17.21 -11.83 6.81
N SER A 84 15.96 -11.42 6.62
CA SER A 84 15.64 -10.04 6.28
C SER A 84 16.10 -9.09 7.38
N LEU A 85 16.60 -7.91 7.00
CA LEU A 85 16.86 -6.82 7.96
C LEU A 85 15.53 -6.40 8.60
N THR A 86 15.52 -6.27 9.92
CA THR A 86 14.34 -5.87 10.69
C THR A 86 14.66 -4.66 11.56
N ARG A 87 13.64 -3.83 11.83
CA ARG A 87 13.71 -2.72 12.79
C ARG A 87 12.33 -2.32 13.29
N GLN A 88 12.24 -1.91 14.55
CA GLN A 88 11.04 -1.28 15.08
C GLN A 88 10.91 0.13 14.48
N VAL A 89 9.71 0.50 14.02
CA VAL A 89 9.43 1.82 13.42
C VAL A 89 8.41 2.59 14.24
N VAL A 90 7.36 1.93 14.69
CA VAL A 90 6.33 2.46 15.60
C VAL A 90 6.01 1.41 16.64
N SER A 91 5.38 1.76 17.77
CA SER A 91 4.98 0.74 18.76
C SER A 91 3.89 -0.18 18.22
N LYS A 92 3.67 -1.31 18.90
CA LYS A 92 2.59 -2.24 18.55
C LYS A 92 1.21 -1.58 18.73
N GLU A 93 1.07 -0.73 19.74
CA GLU A 93 -0.13 0.03 20.06
C GLU A 93 -0.43 1.02 18.93
N THR A 94 0.57 1.81 18.49
CA THR A 94 0.41 2.71 17.34
C THR A 94 0.06 1.93 16.07
N ALA A 95 0.67 0.77 15.82
CA ALA A 95 0.34 -0.05 14.65
C ALA A 95 -1.10 -0.60 14.70
N SER A 96 -1.58 -0.95 15.90
CA SER A 96 -2.97 -1.37 16.14
C SER A 96 -3.96 -0.23 15.88
N GLU A 97 -3.69 0.97 16.41
CA GLU A 97 -4.51 2.17 16.16
C GLU A 97 -4.55 2.53 14.67
N MET A 98 -3.39 2.49 14.00
CA MET A 98 -3.30 2.68 12.55
C MET A 98 -4.13 1.65 11.78
N THR A 99 -4.12 0.39 12.21
CA THR A 99 -4.95 -0.67 11.61
C THR A 99 -6.43 -0.32 11.73
N SER A 100 -6.89 0.14 12.90
CA SER A 100 -8.29 0.56 13.11
C SER A 100 -8.68 1.71 12.16
N MET A 101 -7.84 2.74 12.05
CA MET A 101 -8.10 3.85 11.12
C MET A 101 -8.10 3.41 9.65
N LEU A 102 -7.22 2.50 9.26
CA LEU A 102 -7.17 1.94 7.91
C LEU A 102 -8.38 1.05 7.59
N ARG A 103 -8.97 0.39 8.60
CA ARG A 103 -10.25 -0.30 8.44
C ARG A 103 -11.39 0.68 8.20
N GLU A 104 -11.44 1.79 8.95
CA GLU A 104 -12.46 2.82 8.75
C GLU A 104 -12.41 3.42 7.34
N ALA A 105 -11.20 3.63 6.79
CA ALA A 105 -11.05 4.07 5.41
C ALA A 105 -11.72 3.14 4.38
N VAL A 106 -11.76 1.83 4.66
CA VAL A 106 -12.42 0.80 3.85
C VAL A 106 -13.91 0.68 4.19
N CYS A 107 -14.30 0.87 5.44
CA CYS A 107 -15.69 0.67 5.86
C CYS A 107 -16.62 1.85 5.54
N THR A 108 -16.13 3.08 5.70
CA THR A 108 -16.95 4.30 5.63
C THR A 108 -16.22 5.44 4.94
N GLY A 109 -15.11 5.15 4.25
CA GLY A 109 -14.23 6.14 3.68
C GLY A 109 -14.05 5.97 2.17
N THR A 110 -12.99 6.57 1.65
CA THR A 110 -12.69 6.55 0.20
C THR A 110 -12.43 5.17 -0.39
N ALA A 111 -12.26 4.13 0.42
CA ALA A 111 -11.90 2.78 0.01
C ALA A 111 -13.05 1.75 0.13
N GLU A 112 -14.31 2.20 0.17
CA GLU A 112 -15.48 1.31 0.27
C GLU A 112 -15.49 0.16 -0.75
N LEU A 113 -15.04 0.42 -1.98
CA LEU A 113 -14.97 -0.61 -3.02
C LEU A 113 -13.83 -1.64 -2.83
N ALA A 114 -13.03 -1.51 -1.77
CA ALA A 114 -12.05 -2.52 -1.35
C ALA A 114 -12.63 -3.55 -0.37
N GLN A 115 -13.89 -3.40 0.07
CA GLN A 115 -14.53 -4.35 0.98
C GLN A 115 -14.65 -5.74 0.35
N VAL A 116 -14.40 -6.78 1.14
CA VAL A 116 -14.45 -8.18 0.71
C VAL A 116 -15.35 -8.96 1.65
N LYS A 117 -16.35 -9.66 1.10
CA LYS A 117 -17.25 -10.50 1.90
C LYS A 117 -16.43 -11.61 2.58
N GLY A 118 -16.62 -11.73 3.90
CA GLY A 118 -15.94 -12.73 4.73
C GLY A 118 -14.53 -12.34 5.17
N MET A 119 -14.05 -11.14 4.83
CA MET A 119 -12.68 -10.72 5.12
C MET A 119 -12.61 -9.28 5.61
N GLN A 120 -12.05 -9.10 6.81
CA GLN A 120 -11.69 -7.78 7.32
C GLN A 120 -10.44 -7.26 6.62
N VAL A 121 -10.57 -6.12 5.95
CA VAL A 121 -9.49 -5.46 5.21
C VAL A 121 -9.12 -4.14 5.90
N ALA A 122 -7.83 -3.88 6.04
CA ALA A 122 -7.28 -2.57 6.36
C ALA A 122 -6.53 -2.05 5.13
N GLY A 123 -6.78 -0.82 4.70
CA GLY A 123 -6.08 -0.29 3.53
C GLY A 123 -6.33 1.17 3.23
N LYS A 124 -5.64 1.68 2.22
CA LYS A 124 -5.68 3.09 1.84
C LYS A 124 -5.60 3.26 0.32
N THR A 125 -6.38 4.23 -0.15
CA THR A 125 -6.34 4.76 -1.52
C THR A 125 -5.21 5.76 -1.71
N GLY A 126 -4.56 5.69 -2.86
CA GLY A 126 -3.65 6.71 -3.39
C GLY A 126 -4.20 7.26 -4.71
N THR A 127 -4.17 8.59 -4.86
CA THR A 127 -4.38 9.26 -6.15
C THR A 127 -3.35 10.37 -6.26
N GLY A 128 -2.40 10.21 -7.17
CA GLY A 128 -1.35 11.20 -7.42
C GLY A 128 -1.43 11.73 -8.83
N TYR A 129 -1.25 13.04 -9.02
CA TYR A 129 -1.02 13.58 -10.36
C TYR A 129 0.36 13.15 -10.85
N LYS A 130 0.43 12.74 -12.11
CA LYS A 130 1.67 12.40 -12.77
C LYS A 130 2.30 13.68 -13.32
N VAL A 131 3.59 13.88 -13.05
CA VAL A 131 4.36 14.99 -13.65
C VAL A 131 4.47 14.74 -15.15
N GLN A 132 4.21 15.76 -15.95
CA GLN A 132 4.33 15.73 -17.40
C GLN A 132 5.71 16.24 -17.83
N ASP A 133 6.07 16.04 -19.10
CA ASP A 133 7.40 16.41 -19.63
C ASP A 133 7.67 17.93 -19.51
N ASN A 134 6.62 18.75 -19.48
CA ASN A 134 6.70 20.20 -19.22
C ASN A 134 7.01 20.57 -17.76
N GLY A 135 7.23 19.58 -16.88
CA GLY A 135 7.55 19.77 -15.46
C GLY A 135 6.36 20.12 -14.57
N THR A 136 5.14 20.12 -15.11
CA THR A 136 3.90 20.42 -14.35
C THR A 136 3.03 19.17 -14.17
N TYR A 137 1.88 19.33 -13.50
CA TYR A 137 0.87 18.27 -13.38
C TYR A 137 -0.20 18.31 -14.48
N ALA A 138 -0.08 19.22 -15.44
CA ALA A 138 -1.00 19.36 -16.55
C ALA A 138 -0.30 19.04 -17.87
N THR A 139 -1.01 18.36 -18.77
CA THR A 139 -0.58 18.19 -20.16
C THR A 139 -0.60 19.53 -20.87
N ASP A 140 -0.01 19.62 -22.05
CA ASP A 140 -0.03 20.85 -22.86
C ASP A 140 -1.46 21.23 -23.29
N SER A 141 -2.37 20.26 -23.34
CA SER A 141 -3.81 20.46 -23.54
C SER A 141 -4.59 20.84 -22.27
N GLY A 142 -3.92 20.99 -21.13
CA GLY A 142 -4.54 21.33 -19.84
C GLY A 142 -5.19 20.15 -19.09
N ALA A 143 -5.12 18.93 -19.63
CA ALA A 143 -5.61 17.73 -18.96
C ALA A 143 -4.66 17.25 -17.85
N ARG A 144 -5.09 16.29 -17.03
CA ARG A 144 -4.25 15.67 -15.99
C ARG A 144 -4.13 14.17 -16.22
N LYS A 145 -2.98 13.63 -15.85
CA LYS A 145 -2.74 12.18 -15.77
C LYS A 145 -2.55 11.75 -14.33
N TYR A 146 -2.88 10.50 -14.03
CA TYR A 146 -3.02 10.01 -12.67
C TYR A 146 -2.26 8.71 -12.46
N PHE A 147 -1.73 8.54 -11.26
CA PHE A 147 -1.54 7.23 -10.67
C PHE A 147 -2.73 6.96 -9.74
N ALA A 148 -3.45 5.86 -9.98
CA ALA A 148 -4.49 5.38 -9.09
C ALA A 148 -4.02 4.12 -8.39
N SER A 149 -3.98 4.13 -7.06
CA SER A 149 -3.49 3.00 -6.29
C SER A 149 -4.36 2.66 -5.09
N PHE A 150 -4.29 1.41 -4.69
CA PHE A 150 -4.82 0.93 -3.43
C PHE A 150 -3.82 -0.04 -2.82
N VAL A 151 -3.50 0.16 -1.55
CA VAL A 151 -2.67 -0.77 -0.77
C VAL A 151 -3.43 -1.18 0.47
N GLY A 152 -3.48 -2.47 0.74
CA GLY A 152 -4.17 -3.01 1.89
C GLY A 152 -3.65 -4.37 2.30
N TYR A 153 -3.99 -4.77 3.52
CA TYR A 153 -3.65 -6.07 4.07
C TYR A 153 -4.86 -6.73 4.73
N PHE A 154 -4.80 -8.05 4.78
CA PHE A 154 -5.86 -8.88 5.33
C PHE A 154 -5.31 -10.21 5.88
N PRO A 155 -6.01 -10.82 6.87
CA PRO A 155 -7.00 -10.22 7.77
C PRO A 155 -6.50 -8.97 8.50
N ALA A 156 -7.35 -7.98 8.77
CA ALA A 156 -6.89 -6.73 9.40
C ALA A 156 -6.28 -6.93 10.79
N GLU A 157 -6.86 -7.78 11.64
CA GLU A 157 -6.41 -8.01 13.02
C GLU A 157 -5.34 -9.11 13.16
N ALA A 158 -5.20 -9.97 12.14
CA ALA A 158 -4.17 -11.00 12.07
C ALA A 158 -3.56 -11.06 10.66
N PRO A 159 -2.77 -10.05 10.25
CA PRO A 159 -2.37 -9.88 8.86
C PRO A 159 -1.54 -11.05 8.31
N ARG A 160 -1.93 -11.54 7.13
CA ARG A 160 -1.24 -12.62 6.42
C ARG A 160 -0.69 -12.17 5.07
N VAL A 161 -1.37 -11.24 4.41
CA VAL A 161 -1.04 -10.78 3.07
C VAL A 161 -1.20 -9.27 2.97
N THR A 162 -0.24 -8.60 2.35
CA THR A 162 -0.34 -7.21 1.90
C THR A 162 -0.35 -7.18 0.37
N VAL A 163 -1.31 -6.49 -0.23
CA VAL A 163 -1.44 -6.33 -1.69
C VAL A 163 -1.45 -4.85 -2.03
N MET A 164 -0.71 -4.47 -3.06
CA MET A 164 -0.79 -3.16 -3.69
C MET A 164 -1.22 -3.33 -5.14
N VAL A 165 -2.24 -2.59 -5.53
CA VAL A 165 -2.64 -2.39 -6.92
C VAL A 165 -2.26 -0.95 -7.30
N SER A 166 -1.61 -0.77 -8.45
CA SER A 166 -1.39 0.54 -9.05
C SER A 166 -1.76 0.50 -10.52
N ILE A 167 -2.52 1.48 -10.96
CA ILE A 167 -2.95 1.69 -12.34
C ILE A 167 -2.32 3.00 -12.80
N ASP A 168 -1.51 2.92 -13.86
CA ASP A 168 -0.89 4.07 -14.50
C ASP A 168 -1.86 4.63 -15.56
N GLU A 169 -2.10 5.93 -15.49
CA GLU A 169 -2.94 6.69 -16.42
C GLU A 169 -4.32 6.07 -16.68
N PRO A 170 -5.15 5.78 -15.63
CA PRO A 170 -6.54 5.44 -15.87
C PRO A 170 -7.23 6.59 -16.62
N ASN A 171 -8.32 6.28 -17.35
CA ASN A 171 -9.00 7.26 -18.20
C ASN A 171 -9.35 8.53 -17.40
N ALA A 172 -8.64 9.62 -17.70
CA ALA A 172 -8.73 10.87 -16.98
C ALA A 172 -10.11 11.53 -17.07
N SER A 173 -10.93 11.22 -18.08
CA SER A 173 -12.30 11.74 -18.19
C SER A 173 -13.31 10.97 -17.35
N SER A 174 -13.01 9.72 -16.98
CA SER A 174 -13.91 8.86 -16.18
C SER A 174 -13.83 9.16 -14.68
N ARG A 175 -14.93 8.92 -13.95
CA ARG A 175 -14.92 8.92 -12.47
C ARG A 175 -14.15 7.72 -11.90
N ASP A 176 -13.81 6.74 -12.73
CA ASP A 176 -13.03 5.54 -12.37
C ASP A 176 -11.51 5.76 -12.46
N ARG A 177 -11.06 6.99 -12.18
CA ARG A 177 -9.64 7.40 -12.26
C ARG A 177 -8.94 7.49 -10.90
N PHE A 178 -9.66 7.26 -9.81
CA PHE A 178 -9.14 7.45 -8.45
C PHE A 178 -8.72 6.11 -7.84
N GLY A 179 -7.84 6.12 -6.84
CA GLY A 179 -7.44 4.89 -6.14
C GLY A 179 -8.62 4.08 -5.60
N GLY A 180 -9.67 4.76 -5.13
CA GLY A 180 -10.89 4.13 -4.60
C GLY A 180 -11.83 3.57 -5.66
N THR A 181 -11.84 4.12 -6.88
CA THR A 181 -12.75 3.70 -7.95
C THR A 181 -12.07 2.83 -9.01
N ALA A 182 -10.76 2.97 -9.20
CA ALA A 182 -9.97 2.22 -10.17
C ALA A 182 -9.28 1.00 -9.52
N ALA A 183 -8.48 1.24 -8.47
CA ALA A 183 -7.57 0.23 -7.92
C ALA A 183 -8.21 -0.64 -6.82
N ALA A 184 -9.03 -0.05 -5.94
CA ALA A 184 -9.70 -0.76 -4.87
C ALA A 184 -10.61 -1.92 -5.35
N PRO A 185 -11.43 -1.78 -6.42
CA PRO A 185 -12.20 -2.92 -6.95
C PRO A 185 -11.34 -4.05 -7.52
N VAL A 186 -10.16 -3.74 -8.06
CA VAL A 186 -9.21 -4.76 -8.50
C VAL A 186 -8.68 -5.52 -7.30
N PHE A 187 -8.27 -4.82 -6.23
CA PHE A 187 -7.89 -5.45 -4.97
C PHE A 187 -8.98 -6.39 -4.46
N ALA A 188 -10.23 -5.91 -4.35
CA ALA A 188 -11.33 -6.72 -3.81
C ALA A 188 -11.59 -8.00 -4.61
N ARG A 189 -11.40 -7.96 -5.93
CA ARG A 189 -11.52 -9.14 -6.80
C ARG A 189 -10.38 -10.14 -6.65
N LEU A 190 -9.17 -9.70 -6.26
CA LEU A 190 -8.02 -10.58 -6.05
C LEU A 190 -8.10 -11.34 -4.73
N VAL A 191 -8.61 -10.70 -3.67
CA VAL A 191 -8.59 -11.25 -2.30
C VAL A 191 -9.17 -12.68 -2.21
N PRO A 192 -10.36 -13.02 -2.75
CA PRO A 192 -10.90 -14.37 -2.63
C PRO A 192 -10.00 -15.45 -3.25
N SER A 193 -9.34 -15.14 -4.37
CA SER A 193 -8.39 -16.06 -5.01
C SER A 193 -7.13 -16.25 -4.19
N ILE A 194 -6.61 -15.15 -3.61
CA ILE A 194 -5.44 -15.21 -2.72
C ILE A 194 -5.76 -16.00 -1.45
N MET A 195 -6.94 -15.78 -0.86
CA MET A 195 -7.38 -16.50 0.33
C MET A 195 -7.42 -18.00 0.09
N ARG A 196 -8.01 -18.42 -1.03
CA ARG A 196 -8.08 -19.83 -1.43
C ARG A 196 -6.70 -20.43 -1.65
N GLU A 197 -5.82 -19.73 -2.36
CA GLU A 197 -4.47 -20.22 -2.68
C GLU A 197 -3.58 -20.36 -1.44
N LEU A 198 -3.71 -19.42 -0.49
CA LEU A 198 -2.85 -19.37 0.69
C LEU A 198 -3.48 -20.00 1.94
N GLY A 199 -4.69 -20.56 1.84
CA GLY A 199 -5.42 -21.11 2.98
C GLY A 199 -5.68 -20.08 4.07
N VAL A 200 -6.03 -18.84 3.70
CA VAL A 200 -6.38 -17.79 4.65
C VAL A 200 -7.87 -17.88 4.96
N GLU A 201 -8.17 -18.26 6.19
CA GLU A 201 -9.55 -18.44 6.65
C GLU A 201 -10.34 -17.12 6.68
N PRO A 202 -11.65 -17.15 6.35
CA PRO A 202 -12.53 -16.01 6.53
C PRO A 202 -12.59 -15.53 7.98
N THR A 203 -12.67 -14.22 8.19
CA THR A 203 -12.82 -13.60 9.52
C THR A 203 -14.27 -13.57 10.01
N GLY A 204 -15.21 -14.17 9.25
CA GLY A 204 -16.65 -14.16 9.53
C GLY A 204 -17.48 -14.23 8.26
N THR A 205 -18.76 -13.88 8.35
CA THR A 205 -19.73 -13.97 7.23
C THR A 205 -19.93 -12.65 6.47
N GLY A 206 -19.55 -11.51 7.06
CA GLY A 206 -19.65 -10.16 6.49
C GLY A 206 -18.30 -9.54 6.13
N THR A 207 -18.29 -8.27 5.74
CA THR A 207 -17.04 -7.52 5.44
C THR A 207 -16.28 -7.09 6.69
N GLY A 208 -16.87 -7.32 7.87
CA GLY A 208 -16.34 -6.85 9.15
C GLY A 208 -16.44 -5.34 9.36
N CYS A 209 -17.14 -4.64 8.46
CA CYS A 209 -17.59 -3.27 8.62
C CYS A 209 -18.96 -3.25 9.33
N LYS A 210 -19.15 -2.33 10.27
CA LYS A 210 -20.47 -2.11 10.87
C LYS A 210 -21.42 -1.64 9.77
N ARG A 211 -22.63 -2.19 9.70
CA ARG A 211 -23.68 -1.66 8.81
C ARG A 211 -23.93 -0.20 9.19
N PRO A 212 -24.10 0.72 8.22
CA PRO A 212 -24.59 2.05 8.54
C PRO A 212 -25.90 1.92 9.30
N VAL A 213 -26.04 2.62 10.42
CA VAL A 213 -27.35 2.80 11.06
C VAL A 213 -28.19 3.55 10.02
N GLN A 214 -29.24 2.92 9.50
CA GLN A 214 -30.21 3.63 8.66
C GLN A 214 -30.72 4.81 9.49
N SER A 215 -30.35 6.02 9.11
CA SER A 215 -31.00 7.21 9.64
C SER A 215 -32.46 7.11 9.23
N ALA A 216 -33.34 6.89 10.19
CA ALA A 216 -34.77 7.03 9.97
C ALA A 216 -35.01 8.43 9.40
N SER A 217 -35.39 8.49 8.13
CA SER A 217 -35.90 9.69 7.50
C SER A 217 -37.08 10.20 8.34
N ARG A 218 -36.94 11.40 8.89
CA ARG A 218 -38.08 12.21 9.31
C ARG A 218 -38.51 13.08 8.13
#